data_AF-A0A430S240-F1
#
_entry.id   AF-A0A430S240-F1
#
_cell.length_a   1.000
_cell.length_b   1.000
_cell.length_c   1.000
_cell.angle_alpha   90.00
_cell.angle_beta   90.00
_cell.angle_gamma   90.00
#
_symmetry.space_group_name_H-M   'P 1'
#
loop_
_entity.id
_entity.type
_entity.pdbx_description
1 polymer ?
#
loop_
_entity_poly.entity_id
_entity_poly.type
_entity_poly.pdbx_seq_one_letter_code
_entity_poly.pdbx_strand_id
1 'polypeptide(L)'
;RGYNPPELLAKEVARLLGLPYRRVLRRRRYAPSQPTRGRARRALPQDLFAPVERVEGAWLLLDDVLTSGATFLRAREALLMAGASRVYGAFIAVRDPGALGPYR
;
A
#
# COMPACT_ATOMS: atom_id res chain seq x y z
N ARG A 1 4.48 -18.34 -6.62
CA ARG A 1 3.17 -18.79 -6.10
C ARG A 1 3.23 -18.58 -4.59
N GLY A 2 2.92 -17.36 -4.14
CA GLY A 2 3.09 -16.96 -2.76
C GLY A 2 1.74 -16.50 -2.24
N TYR A 3 1.30 -17.09 -1.15
CA TYR A 3 0.19 -16.61 -0.35
C TYR A 3 0.43 -15.11 -0.11
N ASN A 4 -0.46 -14.24 -0.59
CA ASN A 4 -0.41 -12.81 -0.29
C ASN A 4 -1.61 -12.49 0.59
N PRO A 5 -1.50 -12.66 1.93
CA PRO A 5 -2.61 -12.44 2.86
C PRO A 5 -3.37 -11.11 2.63
N PRO A 6 -2.70 -9.98 2.33
CA PRO A 6 -3.38 -8.73 1.99
C PRO A 6 -4.33 -8.80 0.78
N GLU A 7 -4.02 -9.59 -0.25
CA GLU A 7 -4.90 -9.71 -1.42
C GLU A 7 -6.16 -10.52 -1.12
N LEU A 8 -6.04 -11.58 -0.32
CA LEU A 8 -7.21 -12.36 0.12
C LEU A 8 -8.11 -11.52 1.03
N LEU A 9 -7.51 -10.78 1.96
CA LEU A 9 -8.22 -9.81 2.79
C LEU A 9 -8.94 -8.76 1.94
N ALA A 10 -8.25 -8.20 0.95
CA ALA A 10 -8.84 -7.17 0.09
C ALA A 10 -10.03 -7.67 -0.72
N LYS A 11 -9.97 -8.90 -1.25
CA LYS A 11 -11.09 -9.53 -1.94
C LYS A 11 -12.28 -9.75 -1.01
N GLU A 12 -12.02 -10.22 0.20
CA GLU A 12 -13.08 -10.51 1.16
C GLU A 12 -13.75 -9.24 1.69
N VAL A 13 -12.98 -8.19 1.99
CA VAL A 13 -13.52 -6.88 2.38
C VAL A 13 -14.32 -6.26 1.23
N ALA A 14 -13.83 -6.33 -0.01
CA ALA A 14 -14.57 -5.86 -1.17
C ALA A 14 -15.90 -6.60 -1.32
N ARG A 15 -15.91 -7.92 -1.15
CA ARG A 15 -17.11 -8.76 -1.16
C ARG A 15 -18.11 -8.34 -0.08
N LEU A 16 -17.65 -8.15 1.16
CA LEU A 16 -18.51 -7.78 2.30
C LEU A 16 -19.09 -6.36 2.17
N LEU A 17 -18.34 -5.43 1.56
CA LEU A 17 -18.78 -4.05 1.32
C LEU A 17 -19.57 -3.86 0.02
N GLY A 18 -19.69 -4.90 -0.81
CA GLY A 18 -20.31 -4.78 -2.14
C GLY A 18 -19.52 -3.89 -3.11
N LEU A 19 -18.20 -3.79 -2.93
CA LEU A 19 -17.30 -2.96 -3.72
C LEU A 19 -16.49 -3.81 -4.72
N PRO A 20 -16.07 -3.26 -5.86
CA PRO A 20 -15.19 -3.97 -6.79
C PRO A 20 -13.76 -4.09 -6.23
N TYR A 21 -13.17 -5.27 -6.36
CA TYR A 21 -11.73 -5.47 -6.15
C TYR A 21 -10.97 -5.32 -7.48
N ARG A 22 -9.92 -4.49 -7.51
CA ARG A 22 -9.02 -4.36 -8.67
C ARG A 22 -7.56 -4.27 -8.24
N ARG A 23 -6.68 -4.96 -8.97
CA ARG A 23 -5.22 -4.93 -8.74
C ARG A 23 -4.55 -3.97 -9.73
N VAL A 24 -4.62 -2.68 -9.41
CA VAL A 24 -4.14 -1.59 -10.30
C VAL A 24 -2.71 -1.13 -10.03
N LEU A 25 -2.06 -1.65 -8.98
CA LEU A 25 -0.66 -1.40 -8.69
C LEU A 25 0.18 -2.68 -8.87
N ARG A 26 1.39 -2.49 -9.39
CA ARG A 26 2.45 -3.51 -9.38
C ARG A 26 3.58 -3.04 -8.49
N ARG A 27 3.96 -3.88 -7.53
CA ARG A 27 5.16 -3.66 -6.71
C ARG A 27 6.40 -3.99 -7.54
N ARG A 28 7.31 -3.03 -7.71
CA ARG A 28 8.62 -3.27 -8.32
C ARG A 28 9.47 -4.11 -7.37
N ARG A 29 10.25 -5.06 -7.91
CA ARG A 29 11.21 -5.81 -7.09
C ARG A 29 12.31 -4.85 -6.67
N TYR A 30 12.37 -4.54 -5.38
CA TYR A 30 13.49 -3.82 -4.80
C TYR A 30 14.53 -4.83 -4.32
N ALA A 31 15.70 -4.86 -4.95
CA ALA A 31 16.87 -5.52 -4.41
C ALA A 31 17.63 -4.47 -3.59
N PRO A 32 17.70 -4.57 -2.25
CA PRO A 32 18.56 -3.68 -1.49
C PRO A 32 20.00 -3.92 -1.95
N SER A 33 20.64 -2.90 -2.52
CA SER A 33 22.10 -2.89 -2.66
C SER A 33 22.71 -3.14 -1.27
N GLN A 34 23.75 -3.96 -1.21
CA GLN A 34 24.36 -4.51 0.01
C GLN A 34 24.29 -3.58 1.25
N PRO A 35 24.01 -4.12 2.45
CA PRO A 35 23.90 -3.32 3.65
C PRO A 35 25.27 -2.74 4.00
N THR A 36 25.49 -1.46 3.71
CA THR A 36 26.56 -0.69 4.35
C THR A 36 26.27 -0.66 5.84
N ARG A 37 27.21 -1.19 6.63
CA ARG A 37 27.20 -1.19 8.09
C ARG A 37 26.97 0.26 8.58
N GLY A 38 25.75 0.57 9.00
CA GLY A 38 25.37 1.89 9.49
C GLY A 38 23.86 2.05 9.52
N ARG A 39 23.31 2.37 10.69
CA ARG A 39 21.89 2.42 11.07
C ARG A 39 21.03 3.47 10.32
N ALA A 40 21.16 3.62 9.01
CA ALA A 40 20.18 4.38 8.23
C ALA A 40 19.05 3.44 7.81
N ARG A 41 17.87 3.61 8.40
CA ARG A 41 16.63 2.97 7.97
C ARG A 41 16.33 3.48 6.56
N ARG A 42 16.88 2.84 5.52
CA ARG A 42 16.77 3.31 4.13
C ARG A 42 15.29 3.49 3.79
N ALA A 43 14.92 4.71 3.41
CA ALA A 43 13.57 5.02 2.97
C ALA A 43 13.19 4.13 1.76
N LEU A 44 11.93 3.71 1.68
CA LEU A 44 11.45 2.97 0.52
C LEU A 44 11.51 3.88 -0.72
N PRO A 45 11.95 3.37 -1.88
CA PRO A 45 12.05 4.16 -3.09
C PRO A 45 10.67 4.65 -3.53
N GLN A 46 10.61 5.85 -4.12
CA GLN A 46 9.35 6.46 -4.57
C GLN A 46 8.64 5.62 -5.63
N ASP A 47 9.39 4.92 -6.47
CA ASP A 47 8.87 4.07 -7.55
C ASP A 47 8.59 2.62 -7.11
N LEU A 48 8.55 2.35 -5.79
CA LEU A 48 8.27 1.01 -5.27
C LEU A 48 6.97 0.41 -5.84
N PHE A 49 5.96 1.25 -6.07
CA PHE A 49 4.73 0.88 -6.73
C PHE A 49 4.59 1.65 -8.04
N ALA A 50 4.15 0.94 -9.07
CA ALA A 50 3.80 1.54 -10.35
C ALA A 50 2.34 1.19 -10.70
N PRO A 51 1.53 2.16 -11.14
CA PRO A 51 0.22 1.86 -11.68
C PRO A 51 0.35 1.04 -12.97
N VAL A 52 -0.58 0.12 -13.19
CA VAL A 52 -0.65 -0.67 -14.44
C VAL A 52 -1.65 -0.09 -15.44
N GLU A 53 -2.53 0.80 -14.99
CA GLU A 53 -3.55 1.49 -15.78
C GLU A 53 -3.86 2.84 -15.13
N ARG A 54 -4.55 3.73 -15.87
CA ARG A 54 -5.16 4.93 -15.27
C ARG A 54 -6.35 4.54 -14.42
N VAL A 55 -6.56 5.27 -13.34
CA VAL A 55 -7.66 5.03 -12.41
C VAL A 55 -8.40 6.33 -12.12
N GLU A 56 -9.64 6.20 -11.66
CA GLU A 56 -10.49 7.33 -11.29
C GLU A 56 -11.20 7.02 -9.98
N GLY A 57 -11.79 8.05 -9.37
CA GLY A 57 -12.59 7.91 -8.16
C GLY A 57 -11.77 7.62 -6.90
N ALA A 58 -12.48 7.19 -5.85
CA ALA A 58 -11.88 6.91 -4.55
C ALA A 58 -11.45 5.44 -4.43
N TRP A 59 -10.31 5.23 -3.78
CA TRP A 59 -9.70 3.90 -3.61
C TRP A 59 -9.49 3.58 -2.13
N LEU A 60 -9.71 2.32 -1.76
CA LEU A 60 -9.38 1.78 -0.45
C LEU A 60 -8.19 0.82 -0.58
N LEU A 61 -7.06 1.17 0.02
CA LEU A 61 -5.92 0.27 0.16
C LEU A 61 -6.06 -0.54 1.44
N LEU A 62 -5.83 -1.84 1.34
CA LEU A 62 -5.84 -2.77 2.47
C LEU A 62 -4.45 -3.36 2.66
N ASP A 63 -3.99 -3.34 3.90
CA ASP A 63 -2.78 -4.02 4.35
C ASP A 63 -3.06 -4.69 5.71
N ASP A 64 -2.31 -5.73 6.07
CA ASP A 64 -2.55 -6.44 7.33
C ASP A 64 -2.06 -5.62 8.53
N VAL A 65 -0.83 -5.11 8.48
CA VAL A 65 -0.18 -4.42 9.59
C VAL A 65 0.41 -3.08 9.16
N LEU A 66 -0.12 -2.00 9.72
CA LEU A 66 0.51 -0.69 9.63
C LEU A 66 1.68 -0.60 10.62
N THR A 67 2.89 -0.53 10.07
CA THR A 67 4.11 -0.27 10.86
C THR A 67 4.51 1.21 10.78
N SER A 68 5.45 1.57 9.90
CA SER A 68 5.80 2.98 9.64
C SER A 68 4.89 3.65 8.59
N GLY A 69 4.02 2.87 7.94
CA GLY A 69 3.17 3.30 6.83
C GLY A 69 3.91 3.73 5.56
N ALA A 70 5.23 3.55 5.49
CA ALA A 70 6.00 3.87 4.29
C ALA A 70 5.50 3.11 3.04
N THR A 71 5.14 1.83 3.18
CA THR A 71 4.58 1.04 2.08
C THR A 71 3.24 1.61 1.59
N PHE A 72 2.33 1.94 2.52
CA PHE A 72 1.04 2.55 2.22
C PHE A 72 1.22 3.90 1.52
N LEU A 73 2.10 4.77 2.03
CA LEU A 73 2.36 6.08 1.43
C LEU A 73 2.83 5.97 -0.01
N ARG A 74 3.76 5.05 -0.30
CA ARG A 74 4.25 4.82 -1.67
C ARG A 74 3.14 4.29 -2.60
N ALA A 75 2.29 3.39 -2.10
CA ALA A 75 1.15 2.89 -2.87
C ALA A 75 0.09 3.98 -3.13
N ARG A 76 -0.21 4.80 -2.10
CA ARG A 76 -1.11 5.96 -2.18
C ARG A 76 -0.61 6.98 -3.20
N GLU A 77 0.65 7.37 -3.12
CA GLU A 77 1.29 8.30 -4.08
C GLU A 77 1.14 7.76 -5.51
N ALA A 78 1.40 6.48 -5.74
CA ALA A 78 1.26 5.85 -7.05
C ALA A 78 -0.19 5.87 -7.58
N LEU A 79 -1.20 5.66 -6.73
CA LEU A 79 -2.62 5.77 -7.11
C LEU A 79 -3.04 7.19 -7.44
N LEU A 80 -2.63 8.17 -6.63
CA LEU A 80 -2.92 9.58 -6.86
C LEU A 80 -2.32 10.04 -8.19
N MET A 81 -1.07 9.67 -8.48
CA MET A 81 -0.43 9.95 -9.78
C MET A 81 -1.14 9.26 -10.95
N ALA A 82 -1.80 8.13 -10.71
CA ALA A 82 -2.56 7.39 -11.72
C ALA A 82 -3.95 7.96 -12.02
N GLY A 83 -4.41 8.95 -11.24
CA GLY A 83 -5.69 9.65 -11.42
C GLY A 83 -6.73 9.42 -10.32
N ALA A 84 -6.39 8.71 -9.24
CA ALA A 84 -7.33 8.55 -8.11
C ALA A 84 -7.66 9.90 -7.47
N SER A 85 -8.94 10.16 -7.20
CA SER A 85 -9.38 11.40 -6.55
C SER A 85 -9.17 11.38 -5.04
N ARG A 86 -9.20 10.19 -4.42
CA ARG A 86 -8.92 9.99 -3.00
C ARG A 86 -8.42 8.58 -2.74
N VAL A 87 -7.58 8.43 -1.72
CA VAL A 87 -7.06 7.12 -1.29
C VAL A 87 -7.20 6.99 0.23
N TYR A 88 -7.95 5.98 0.67
CA TYR A 88 -8.14 5.60 2.07
C TYR A 88 -7.25 4.40 2.42
N GLY A 89 -6.94 4.23 3.70
CA GLY A 89 -6.25 3.05 4.22
C GLY A 89 -7.10 2.31 5.23
N ALA A 90 -7.10 0.98 5.15
CA ALA A 90 -7.63 0.11 6.18
C ALA A 90 -6.58 -0.95 6.55
N PHE A 91 -6.45 -1.19 7.85
CA PHE A 91 -5.41 -2.05 8.43
C PHE A 91 -6.03 -2.93 9.51
N ILE A 92 -5.63 -4.20 9.60
CA ILE A 92 -6.10 -5.10 10.67
C ILE A 92 -5.43 -4.72 11.99
N ALA A 93 -4.14 -4.43 11.95
CA ALA A 93 -3.36 -4.06 13.13
C ALA A 93 -2.50 -2.82 12.87
N VAL A 94 -2.24 -2.09 13.95
CA VAL A 94 -1.32 -0.95 13.97
C VAL A 94 -0.25 -1.22 15.02
N ARG A 95 1.02 -1.02 14.68
CA ARG A 95 2.12 -1.21 15.64
C ARG A 95 2.11 -0.16 16.75
N ASP A 96 1.71 1.06 16.41
CA ASP A 96 1.61 2.21 17.30
C ASP A 96 0.36 3.01 16.88
N PRO A 97 -0.60 3.28 17.79
CA PRO A 97 -1.77 4.12 17.48
C PRO A 97 -1.42 5.50 16.91
N GLY A 98 -0.25 6.07 17.29
CA GLY A 98 0.25 7.33 16.72
C GLY A 98 0.54 7.25 15.22
N ALA A 99 0.74 6.03 14.69
CA ALA A 99 0.92 5.81 13.27
C ALA A 99 -0.35 6.07 12.45
N LEU A 100 -1.57 6.13 13.04
CA LEU A 100 -2.81 6.35 12.29
C LEU A 100 -3.04 7.81 11.87
N GLY A 101 -2.38 8.77 12.52
CA GLY A 101 -2.60 10.22 12.29
C GLY A 101 -2.56 10.70 10.83
N PRO A 102 -1.58 10.27 9.99
CA PRO A 102 -1.49 10.70 8.60
C PRO A 102 -2.42 9.95 7.63
N TYR A 103 -3.25 9.04 8.12
CA TYR A 103 -4.02 8.09 7.29
C TYR A 103 -5.55 8.19 7.47
N ARG A 104 -6.03 9.26 8.13
CA ARG A 104 -7.45 9.62 8.22
C ARG A 104 -7.95 10.36 6.97
#